data_AF-A0A937FGR9-F1
#
_entry.id   AF-A0A937FGR9-F1
#
_cell.length_a   1.000
_cell.length_b   1.000
_cell.length_c   1.000
_cell.angle_alpha   90.00
_cell.angle_beta   90.00
_cell.angle_gamma   90.00
#
_symmetry.space_group_name_H-M   'P 1'
#
loop_
_entity.id
_entity.type
_entity.pdbx_description
1 polymer ?
#
loop_
_entity_poly.entity_id
_entity_poly.type
_entity_poly.pdbx_seq_one_letter_code
_entity_poly.pdbx_strand_id
1 'polypeptide(L)'
;MDNILLLLEQIRSIAQLGLCYAKDPYDHERYEKLLKLASNEYSQICNIEENIIVERFKKELGYITPKVGVNGVIISQEGKFLLERRADDKLWGIPGGWTETGESPQQSIKREIYEETGLNVEVKEIIDIFTRIPGDFGQPHTSYHILFYCEVIDGSLKASFESIEIGFHDFNKITEWHRDHLHMARKAKEFLNEYNKKINL
;
A
#
# COMPACT_ATOMS: atom_id res chain seq x y z
N MET A 1 -11.38 16.99 -5.79
CA MET A 1 -11.26 16.42 -4.43
C MET A 1 -9.80 16.14 -4.11
N ASP A 2 -9.02 15.69 -5.08
CA ASP A 2 -7.59 15.34 -4.91
C ASP A 2 -6.72 16.51 -4.39
N ASN A 3 -6.98 17.73 -4.86
CA ASN A 3 -6.20 18.91 -4.45
C ASN A 3 -6.42 19.29 -2.96
N ILE A 4 -7.61 19.06 -2.40
CA ILE A 4 -7.86 19.41 -0.99
C ILE A 4 -7.20 18.40 -0.05
N LEU A 5 -7.25 17.10 -0.35
CA LEU A 5 -6.61 16.08 0.50
C LEU A 5 -5.08 16.24 0.55
N LEU A 6 -4.45 16.57 -0.58
CA LEU A 6 -3.02 16.85 -0.61
C LEU A 6 -2.66 18.09 0.23
N LEU A 7 -3.45 19.15 0.13
CA LEU A 7 -3.28 20.35 0.95
C LEU A 7 -3.45 20.05 2.45
N LEU A 8 -4.49 19.29 2.81
CA LEU A 8 -4.73 18.91 4.20
C LEU A 8 -3.61 18.06 4.77
N GLU A 9 -3.05 17.14 3.98
CA GLU A 9 -1.90 16.32 4.38
C GLU A 9 -0.66 17.18 4.66
N GLN A 10 -0.41 18.20 3.83
CA GLN A 10 0.69 19.14 4.05
C GLN A 10 0.48 19.99 5.31
N ILE A 11 -0.72 20.54 5.51
CA ILE A 11 -1.05 21.34 6.71
C ILE A 11 -0.90 20.48 7.96
N ARG A 12 -1.44 19.26 7.94
CA ARG A 12 -1.34 18.29 9.04
C ARG A 12 0.12 17.98 9.38
N SER A 13 0.93 17.68 8.36
CA SER A 13 2.36 17.39 8.52
C SER A 13 3.11 18.58 9.16
N ILE A 14 2.90 19.80 8.66
CA ILE A 14 3.50 21.02 9.22
C ILE A 14 3.06 21.23 10.68
N ALA A 15 1.77 21.07 10.97
CA ALA A 15 1.22 21.27 12.30
C ALA A 15 1.84 20.28 13.31
N GLN A 16 1.86 19.00 12.99
CA GLN A 16 2.41 17.99 13.90
C GLN A 16 3.93 18.11 14.09
N LEU A 17 4.69 18.42 13.04
CA LEU A 17 6.12 18.72 13.18
C LEU A 17 6.35 19.95 14.06
N GLY A 18 5.54 20.99 13.88
CA GLY A 18 5.51 22.15 14.75
C GLY A 18 5.26 21.78 16.21
N LEU A 19 4.26 20.95 16.50
CA LEU A 19 3.96 20.47 17.87
C LEU A 19 5.12 19.67 18.48
N CYS A 20 5.86 18.91 17.67
CA CYS A 20 7.01 18.15 18.15
C CYS A 20 8.24 19.02 18.48
N TYR A 21 8.50 20.07 17.69
CA TYR A 21 9.75 20.82 17.76
C TYR A 21 9.62 22.24 18.34
N ALA A 22 8.42 22.80 18.41
CA ALA A 22 8.20 24.12 19.00
C ALA A 22 8.60 24.13 20.48
N LYS A 23 9.36 25.16 20.87
CA LYS A 23 9.78 25.39 22.25
C LYS A 23 8.99 26.49 22.94
N ASP A 24 8.31 27.32 22.16
CA ASP A 24 7.52 28.45 22.63
C ASP A 24 6.03 28.06 22.73
N PRO A 25 5.34 28.41 23.83
CA PRO A 25 3.93 28.05 24.03
C PRO A 25 2.98 28.70 23.02
N TYR A 26 3.29 29.89 22.49
CA TYR A 26 2.44 30.53 21.47
C TYR A 26 2.53 29.79 20.14
N ASP A 27 3.71 29.31 19.77
CA ASP A 27 3.87 28.47 18.59
C ASP A 27 3.13 27.14 18.75
N HIS A 28 3.18 26.53 19.94
CA HIS A 28 2.43 25.32 20.24
C HIS A 28 0.92 25.51 20.03
N GLU A 29 0.34 26.60 20.56
CA GLU A 29 -1.09 26.93 20.35
C GLU A 29 -1.43 27.14 18.86
N ARG A 30 -0.53 27.78 18.09
CA ARG A 30 -0.73 27.99 16.64
C ARG A 30 -0.77 26.66 15.90
N TYR A 31 0.13 25.74 16.23
CA TYR A 31 0.16 24.42 15.60
C TYR A 31 -1.03 23.54 16.02
N GLU A 32 -1.49 23.63 17.28
CA GLU A 32 -2.73 22.96 17.69
C GLU A 32 -3.94 23.48 16.90
N LYS A 33 -3.99 24.79 16.66
CA LYS A 33 -5.04 25.40 15.83
C LYS A 33 -4.98 24.92 14.39
N LEU A 34 -3.79 24.85 13.78
CA LEU A 34 -3.61 24.32 12.42
C LEU A 34 -4.06 22.85 12.34
N LEU A 35 -3.68 22.03 13.32
CA LEU A 35 -4.08 20.62 13.39
C LEU A 35 -5.60 20.48 13.51
N LYS A 36 -6.24 21.31 14.33
CA LYS A 36 -7.70 21.31 14.50
C LYS A 36 -8.42 21.70 13.21
N LEU A 37 -7.95 22.75 12.51
CA LEU A 37 -8.53 23.16 11.23
C LEU A 37 -8.44 22.05 10.18
N ALA A 38 -7.26 21.43 10.04
CA ALA A 38 -7.10 20.30 9.13
C ALA A 38 -8.00 19.12 9.52
N SER A 39 -8.11 18.82 10.82
CA SER A 39 -8.93 17.72 11.33
C SER A 39 -10.43 17.91 11.09
N ASN A 40 -10.92 19.15 11.11
CA ASN A 40 -12.31 19.46 10.78
C ASN A 40 -12.62 19.14 9.32
N GLU A 41 -11.73 19.51 8.40
CA GLU A 41 -11.90 19.20 6.98
C GLU A 41 -11.81 17.68 6.73
N TYR A 42 -10.84 16.99 7.35
CA TYR A 42 -10.80 15.52 7.32
C TYR A 42 -12.07 14.88 7.91
N SER A 43 -12.68 15.48 8.94
CA SER A 43 -13.92 14.99 9.54
C SER A 43 -15.06 14.95 8.53
N GLN A 44 -15.20 16.02 7.75
CA GLN A 44 -16.21 16.11 6.70
C GLN A 44 -15.92 15.13 5.55
N ILE A 45 -14.67 15.01 5.11
CA ILE A 45 -14.29 14.15 3.98
C ILE A 45 -14.41 12.66 4.33
N CYS A 46 -13.93 12.27 5.51
CA CYS A 46 -13.90 10.86 5.93
C CYS A 46 -15.18 10.42 6.63
N ASN A 47 -16.10 11.34 6.96
CA ASN A 47 -17.29 11.09 7.77
C ASN A 47 -16.94 10.45 9.13
N ILE A 48 -15.95 11.02 9.81
CA ILE A 48 -15.46 10.60 11.15
C ILE A 48 -15.50 11.81 12.06
N GLU A 49 -15.89 11.67 13.33
CA GLU A 49 -15.93 12.80 14.26
C GLU A 49 -14.56 13.50 14.42
N GLU A 50 -14.55 14.83 14.49
CA GLU A 50 -13.33 15.67 14.56
C GLU A 50 -12.41 15.28 15.71
N ASN A 51 -12.96 15.05 16.91
CA ASN A 51 -12.22 14.63 18.10
C ASN A 51 -11.47 13.31 17.87
N ILE A 52 -12.08 12.35 17.19
CA ILE A 52 -11.44 11.06 16.86
C ILE A 52 -10.25 11.28 15.93
N ILE A 53 -10.39 12.17 14.93
CA ILE A 53 -9.30 12.50 14.00
C ILE A 53 -8.16 13.20 14.73
N VAL A 54 -8.45 14.22 15.54
CA VAL A 54 -7.45 14.94 16.34
C VAL A 54 -6.70 13.96 17.24
N GLU A 55 -7.39 13.06 17.92
CA GLU A 55 -6.75 12.05 18.76
C GLU A 55 -5.85 11.09 17.97
N ARG A 56 -6.30 10.64 16.79
CA ARG A 56 -5.49 9.77 15.91
C ARG A 56 -4.21 10.46 15.45
N PHE A 57 -4.31 11.71 15.01
CA PHE A 57 -3.13 12.48 14.59
C PHE A 57 -2.21 12.78 15.78
N LYS A 58 -2.74 13.17 16.94
CA LYS A 58 -1.91 13.41 18.14
C LYS A 58 -1.18 12.16 18.64
N LYS A 59 -1.70 10.95 18.36
CA LYS A 59 -1.07 9.67 18.72
C LYS A 59 0.10 9.28 17.80
N GLU A 60 0.25 9.91 16.64
CA GLU A 60 1.42 9.69 15.78
C GLU A 60 2.65 10.34 16.43
N LEU A 61 3.46 9.52 17.08
CA LEU A 61 4.70 9.95 17.74
C LEU A 61 5.84 10.00 16.71
N GLY A 62 6.55 11.12 16.66
CA GLY A 62 7.71 11.30 15.79
C GLY A 62 7.38 11.99 14.45
N TYR A 63 8.25 11.79 13.46
CA TYR A 63 8.07 12.36 12.13
C TYR A 63 7.02 11.57 11.36
N ILE A 64 6.03 12.25 10.79
CA ILE A 64 4.99 11.60 10.00
C ILE A 64 5.55 11.24 8.64
N THR A 65 5.44 9.96 8.29
CA THR A 65 5.91 9.44 7.02
C THR A 65 4.76 8.87 6.21
N PRO A 66 4.91 8.75 4.88
CA PRO A 66 4.00 7.95 4.06
C PRO A 66 3.84 6.53 4.59
N LYS A 67 2.66 5.94 4.36
CA LYS A 67 2.41 4.52 4.68
C LYS A 67 3.14 3.62 3.69
N VAL A 68 3.44 2.39 4.09
CA VAL A 68 4.12 1.40 3.23
C VAL A 68 3.26 0.16 3.06
N GLY A 69 2.95 -0.15 1.80
CA GLY A 69 2.33 -1.41 1.39
C GLY A 69 3.30 -2.24 0.54
N VAL A 70 2.97 -3.51 0.36
CA VAL A 70 3.78 -4.47 -0.40
C VAL A 70 2.88 -5.30 -1.31
N ASN A 71 3.40 -5.66 -2.49
CA ASN A 71 2.72 -6.53 -3.45
C ASN A 71 3.72 -7.55 -4.00
N GLY A 72 3.24 -8.77 -4.25
CA GLY A 72 4.10 -9.90 -4.55
C GLY A 72 3.73 -10.59 -5.85
N VAL A 73 4.63 -10.53 -6.82
CA VAL A 73 4.44 -11.17 -8.13
C VAL A 73 5.03 -12.56 -8.11
N ILE A 74 4.18 -13.55 -8.32
CA ILE A 74 4.55 -14.94 -8.55
C ILE A 74 4.08 -15.35 -9.93
N ILE A 75 4.93 -16.03 -10.68
CA ILE A 75 4.64 -16.39 -12.08
C ILE A 75 4.89 -17.88 -12.28
N SER A 76 3.92 -18.54 -12.91
CA SER A 76 4.02 -19.96 -13.25
C SER A 76 4.99 -20.18 -14.41
N GLN A 77 5.37 -21.44 -14.63
CA GLN A 77 6.24 -21.81 -15.75
C GLN A 77 5.62 -21.46 -17.12
N GLU A 78 4.29 -21.39 -17.22
CA GLU A 78 3.56 -20.97 -18.42
C GLU A 78 3.44 -19.44 -18.55
N GLY A 79 4.10 -18.66 -17.69
CA GLY A 79 4.10 -17.20 -17.73
C GLY A 79 2.80 -16.56 -17.22
N LYS A 80 1.99 -17.29 -16.45
CA LYS A 80 0.76 -16.76 -15.82
C LYS A 80 1.06 -16.17 -14.46
N PHE A 81 0.37 -15.11 -14.10
CA PHE A 81 0.53 -14.40 -12.84
C PHE A 81 -0.39 -15.00 -11.79
N LEU A 82 0.10 -15.17 -10.56
CA LEU A 82 -0.78 -15.41 -9.42
C LEU A 82 -1.57 -14.13 -9.14
N LEU A 83 -2.88 -14.20 -9.29
CA LEU A 83 -3.80 -13.10 -9.06
C LEU A 83 -4.96 -13.56 -8.18
N GLU A 84 -5.45 -12.65 -7.36
CA GLU A 84 -6.70 -12.83 -6.62
C GLU A 84 -7.80 -11.94 -7.18
N ARG A 85 -9.04 -12.44 -7.10
CA ARG A 85 -10.25 -11.62 -7.21
C ARG A 85 -10.76 -11.32 -5.80
N ARG A 86 -10.65 -10.07 -5.40
CA ARG A 86 -10.90 -9.62 -4.02
C ARG A 86 -12.36 -9.75 -3.62
N ALA A 87 -12.64 -10.00 -2.35
CA ALA A 87 -14.00 -10.14 -1.82
C ALA A 87 -14.71 -8.80 -1.58
N ASP A 88 -13.95 -7.73 -1.34
CA ASP A 88 -14.49 -6.42 -0.99
C ASP A 88 -15.03 -5.64 -2.21
N ASP A 89 -14.28 -5.60 -3.30
CA ASP A 89 -14.63 -4.86 -4.52
C ASP A 89 -14.82 -5.72 -5.77
N LYS A 90 -14.53 -7.03 -5.68
CA LYS A 90 -14.65 -8.01 -6.77
C LYS A 90 -13.70 -7.77 -7.95
N LEU A 91 -12.71 -6.90 -7.78
CA LEU A 91 -11.69 -6.61 -8.78
C LEU A 91 -10.49 -7.56 -8.63
N TRP A 92 -9.69 -7.65 -9.68
CA TRP A 92 -8.47 -8.47 -9.69
C TRP A 92 -7.26 -7.69 -9.20
N GLY A 93 -6.42 -8.35 -8.41
CA GLY A 93 -5.21 -7.78 -7.84
C GLY A 93 -4.07 -8.79 -7.73
N ILE A 94 -2.85 -8.26 -7.73
CA ILE A 94 -1.66 -8.95 -7.23
C ILE A 94 -1.75 -9.06 -5.70
N PRO A 95 -1.54 -10.26 -5.12
CA PRO A 95 -1.49 -10.48 -3.67
C PRO A 95 -0.62 -9.47 -2.91
N GLY A 96 -1.03 -9.12 -1.70
CA GLY A 96 -0.28 -8.24 -0.80
C GLY A 96 -1.14 -7.21 -0.08
N GLY A 97 -0.53 -6.59 0.93
CA GLY A 97 -1.23 -5.69 1.83
C GLY A 97 -0.34 -4.62 2.44
N TRP A 98 -0.67 -4.23 3.67
CA TRP A 98 0.10 -3.23 4.42
C TRP A 98 1.26 -3.88 5.16
N THR A 99 2.35 -3.14 5.32
CA THR A 99 3.42 -3.58 6.23
C THR A 99 2.96 -3.48 7.69
N GLU A 100 3.41 -4.44 8.51
CA GLU A 100 3.16 -4.43 9.94
C GLU A 100 4.38 -3.93 10.72
N THR A 101 4.14 -3.38 11.91
CA THR A 101 5.20 -2.92 12.79
C THR A 101 6.06 -4.09 13.27
N GLY A 102 7.37 -3.95 13.18
CA GLY A 102 8.31 -5.00 13.61
C GLY A 102 8.73 -5.96 12.49
N GLU A 103 8.20 -5.78 11.27
CA GLU A 103 8.57 -6.54 10.09
C GLU A 103 9.37 -5.69 9.09
N SER A 104 10.27 -6.33 8.33
CA SER A 104 10.79 -5.76 7.09
C SER A 104 9.75 -5.90 5.97
N PRO A 105 9.81 -5.07 4.90
CA PRO A 105 8.91 -5.24 3.75
C PRO A 105 8.94 -6.65 3.14
N GLN A 106 10.10 -7.30 3.13
CA GLN A 106 10.24 -8.69 2.67
C GLN A 106 9.57 -9.69 3.60
N GLN A 107 9.57 -9.45 4.91
CA GLN A 107 8.83 -10.27 5.87
C GLN A 107 7.32 -10.08 5.68
N SER A 108 6.86 -8.83 5.55
CA SER A 108 5.44 -8.54 5.34
C SER A 108 4.93 -9.18 4.06
N ILE A 109 5.63 -9.09 2.92
CA ILE A 109 5.12 -9.72 1.69
C ILE A 109 5.08 -11.26 1.76
N LYS A 110 6.00 -11.87 2.51
CA LYS A 110 5.95 -13.33 2.76
C LYS A 110 4.73 -13.70 3.60
N ARG A 111 4.44 -12.92 4.65
CA ARG A 111 3.26 -13.10 5.49
C ARG A 111 1.97 -12.94 4.68
N GLU A 112 1.82 -11.84 3.96
CA GLU A 112 0.63 -11.54 3.15
C GLU A 112 0.36 -12.65 2.12
N ILE A 113 1.37 -13.07 1.35
CA ILE A 113 1.19 -14.17 0.38
C ILE A 113 0.79 -15.47 1.08
N TYR A 114 1.39 -15.79 2.23
CA TYR A 114 1.04 -16.99 2.97
C TYR A 114 -0.42 -16.94 3.47
N GLU A 115 -0.84 -15.81 4.04
CA GLU A 115 -2.19 -15.60 4.58
C GLU A 115 -3.27 -15.62 3.48
N GLU A 116 -3.01 -14.98 2.35
CA GLU A 116 -3.97 -14.86 1.24
C GLU A 116 -4.04 -16.15 0.38
N THR A 117 -2.92 -16.86 0.24
CA THR A 117 -2.78 -17.90 -0.80
C THR A 117 -2.36 -19.27 -0.28
N GLY A 118 -1.87 -19.37 0.96
CA GLY A 118 -1.32 -20.61 1.52
C GLY A 118 0.04 -21.04 0.95
N LEU A 119 0.70 -20.18 0.17
CA LEU A 119 2.02 -20.42 -0.42
C LEU A 119 3.13 -19.83 0.44
N ASN A 120 4.22 -20.58 0.65
CA ASN A 120 5.45 -20.04 1.18
C ASN A 120 6.37 -19.63 0.03
N VAL A 121 6.96 -18.43 0.15
CA VAL A 121 7.77 -17.87 -0.94
C VAL A 121 9.14 -17.37 -0.49
N GLU A 122 10.06 -17.36 -1.44
CA GLU A 122 11.30 -16.60 -1.37
C GLU A 122 11.11 -15.27 -2.10
N VAL A 123 11.52 -14.17 -1.48
CA VAL A 123 11.56 -12.85 -2.12
C VAL A 123 12.90 -12.74 -2.84
N LYS A 124 12.89 -12.56 -4.17
CA LYS A 124 14.10 -12.54 -4.98
C LYS A 124 14.60 -11.13 -5.23
N GLU A 125 13.73 -10.26 -5.74
CA GLU A 125 14.10 -8.91 -6.18
C GLU A 125 12.97 -7.90 -5.95
N ILE A 126 13.34 -6.62 -5.87
CA ILE A 126 12.39 -5.51 -5.99
C ILE A 126 12.22 -5.19 -7.47
N ILE A 127 10.97 -5.16 -7.92
CA ILE A 127 10.61 -4.79 -9.29
C ILE A 127 10.53 -3.27 -9.41
N ASP A 128 9.71 -2.62 -8.57
CA ASP A 128 9.46 -1.17 -8.61
C ASP A 128 8.82 -0.68 -7.30
N ILE A 129 8.71 0.64 -7.13
CA ILE A 129 7.99 1.29 -6.02
C ILE A 129 6.93 2.23 -6.59
N PHE A 130 5.67 1.93 -6.28
CA PHE A 130 4.52 2.72 -6.72
C PHE A 130 4.18 3.76 -5.65
N THR A 131 3.99 5.01 -6.06
CA THR A 131 3.54 6.08 -5.18
C THR A 131 2.07 6.36 -5.42
N ARG A 132 1.28 6.38 -4.35
CA ARG A 132 -0.11 6.83 -4.34
C ARG A 132 -0.19 8.09 -3.49
N ILE A 133 -0.64 9.19 -4.07
CA ILE A 133 -0.75 10.49 -3.38
C ILE A 133 -2.16 10.65 -2.76
N PRO A 134 -2.37 11.59 -1.82
CA PRO A 134 -3.69 11.85 -1.27
C PRO A 134 -4.72 12.13 -2.36
N GLY A 135 -5.87 11.45 -2.29
CA GLY A 135 -6.93 11.47 -3.31
C GLY A 135 -6.88 10.27 -4.26
N ASP A 136 -5.70 9.71 -4.55
CA ASP A 136 -5.58 8.54 -5.42
C ASP A 136 -6.39 7.38 -4.84
N PHE A 137 -7.29 6.82 -5.65
CA PHE A 137 -8.14 5.70 -5.25
C PHE A 137 -8.93 5.96 -3.94
N GLY A 138 -9.20 7.23 -3.61
CA GLY A 138 -9.93 7.65 -2.42
C GLY A 138 -9.14 7.60 -1.11
N GLN A 139 -7.82 7.41 -1.15
CA GLN A 139 -7.02 7.34 0.08
C GLN A 139 -6.63 8.74 0.61
N PRO A 140 -6.65 8.97 1.94
CA PRO A 140 -6.42 10.31 2.50
C PRO A 140 -4.95 10.71 2.63
N HIS A 141 -4.02 9.76 2.55
CA HIS A 141 -2.60 9.97 2.84
C HIS A 141 -1.72 9.35 1.75
N THR A 142 -0.48 9.83 1.65
CA THR A 142 0.52 9.25 0.76
C THR A 142 0.86 7.82 1.18
N SER A 143 1.03 6.91 0.22
CA SER A 143 1.62 5.60 0.44
C SER A 143 2.61 5.20 -0.65
N TYR A 144 3.60 4.41 -0.25
CA TYR A 144 4.53 3.71 -1.14
C TYR A 144 4.21 2.22 -1.15
N HIS A 145 4.07 1.64 -2.34
CA HIS A 145 3.78 0.23 -2.54
C HIS A 145 4.96 -0.43 -3.24
N ILE A 146 5.67 -1.30 -2.52
CA ILE A 146 6.86 -1.99 -3.04
C ILE A 146 6.40 -3.27 -3.74
N LEU A 147 6.76 -3.41 -5.02
CA LEU A 147 6.44 -4.60 -5.80
C LEU A 147 7.64 -5.55 -5.81
N PHE A 148 7.43 -6.77 -5.32
CA PHE A 148 8.47 -7.81 -5.24
C PHE A 148 8.26 -8.90 -6.31
N TYR A 149 9.35 -9.44 -6.82
CA TYR A 149 9.36 -10.73 -7.50
C TYR A 149 9.60 -11.85 -6.48
N CYS A 150 8.71 -12.83 -6.46
CA CYS A 150 8.71 -13.94 -5.50
C CYS A 150 8.64 -15.30 -6.21
N GLU A 151 9.30 -16.29 -5.62
CA GLU A 151 9.30 -17.69 -6.09
C GLU A 151 8.69 -18.59 -5.01
N VAL A 152 7.83 -19.51 -5.42
CA VAL A 152 7.20 -20.47 -4.50
C VAL A 152 8.24 -21.50 -4.04
N ILE A 153 8.38 -21.64 -2.73
CA ILE A 153 9.21 -22.67 -2.10
C ILE A 153 8.38 -23.93 -1.87
N ASP A 154 7.23 -23.77 -1.21
CA ASP A 154 6.29 -24.83 -0.89
C ASP A 154 4.88 -24.26 -0.61
N GLY A 155 3.99 -25.12 -0.13
CA GLY A 155 2.61 -24.77 0.19
C GLY A 155 1.61 -25.31 -0.81
N SER A 156 0.35 -24.97 -0.62
CA SER A 156 -0.73 -25.41 -1.50
C SER A 156 -1.72 -24.27 -1.66
N LEU A 157 -1.96 -23.93 -2.93
CA LEU A 157 -2.78 -22.77 -3.26
C LEU A 157 -4.20 -22.93 -2.70
N LYS A 158 -4.59 -22.00 -1.83
CA LYS A 158 -5.91 -21.96 -1.20
C LYS A 158 -6.31 -20.51 -0.98
N ALA A 159 -7.51 -20.14 -1.43
CA ALA A 159 -8.06 -18.82 -1.16
C ALA A 159 -8.29 -18.62 0.35
N SER A 160 -7.98 -17.41 0.83
CA SER A 160 -8.42 -16.92 2.13
C SER A 160 -9.89 -16.45 2.07
N PHE A 161 -10.40 -15.89 3.17
CA PHE A 161 -11.71 -15.24 3.17
C PHE A 161 -11.69 -13.86 2.46
N GLU A 162 -10.50 -13.33 2.16
CA GLU A 162 -10.32 -12.04 1.47
C GLU A 162 -10.42 -12.16 -0.05
N SER A 163 -10.32 -13.38 -0.59
CA SER A 163 -10.35 -13.64 -2.02
C SER A 163 -11.56 -14.52 -2.39
N ILE A 164 -12.33 -14.09 -3.39
CA ILE A 164 -13.38 -14.91 -4.01
C ILE A 164 -12.74 -16.00 -4.88
N GLU A 165 -11.63 -15.67 -5.52
CA GLU A 165 -10.88 -16.54 -6.42
C GLU A 165 -9.40 -16.22 -6.30
N ILE A 166 -8.55 -17.25 -6.33
CA ILE A 166 -7.10 -17.13 -6.40
C ILE A 166 -6.60 -18.14 -7.43
N GLY A 167 -5.69 -17.73 -8.31
CA GLY A 167 -5.20 -18.61 -9.36
C GLY A 167 -4.11 -18.01 -10.21
N PHE A 168 -3.49 -18.86 -11.03
CA PHE A 168 -2.57 -18.43 -12.06
C PHE A 168 -3.33 -18.06 -13.33
N HIS A 169 -3.38 -16.77 -13.65
CA HIS A 169 -4.11 -16.22 -14.77
C HIS A 169 -3.19 -15.51 -15.77
N ASP A 170 -3.58 -15.53 -17.04
CA ASP A 170 -2.98 -14.64 -18.03
C ASP A 170 -3.49 -13.22 -17.76
N PHE A 171 -2.61 -12.36 -17.24
CA PHE A 171 -3.00 -11.01 -16.84
C PHE A 171 -3.51 -10.15 -18.03
N ASN A 172 -3.21 -10.51 -19.29
CA ASN A 172 -3.75 -9.81 -20.47
C ASN A 172 -5.25 -10.09 -20.68
N LYS A 173 -5.78 -11.15 -20.06
CA LYS A 173 -7.21 -11.51 -20.14
C LYS A 173 -8.04 -10.89 -19.02
N ILE A 174 -7.40 -10.24 -18.05
CA ILE A 174 -8.08 -9.58 -16.93
C ILE A 174 -8.51 -8.18 -17.36
N THR A 175 -9.81 -7.89 -17.25
CA THR A 175 -10.41 -6.62 -17.67
C THR A 175 -10.70 -5.67 -16.52
N GLU A 176 -10.88 -6.19 -15.30
CA GLU A 176 -11.31 -5.42 -14.14
C GLU A 176 -10.24 -5.48 -13.05
N TRP A 177 -9.46 -4.41 -12.93
CA TRP A 177 -8.29 -4.36 -12.04
C TRP A 177 -8.54 -3.46 -10.84
N HIS A 178 -8.06 -3.92 -9.68
CA HIS A 178 -8.00 -3.10 -8.49
C HIS A 178 -6.95 -2.00 -8.67
N ARG A 179 -7.39 -0.75 -8.64
CA ARG A 179 -6.51 0.44 -8.64
C ARG A 179 -5.46 0.39 -9.76
N ASP A 180 -4.18 0.48 -9.40
CA ASP A 180 -3.00 0.46 -10.26
C ASP A 180 -2.40 -0.94 -10.46
N HIS A 181 -3.08 -2.02 -10.06
CA HIS A 181 -2.51 -3.38 -10.12
C HIS A 181 -2.25 -3.85 -11.58
N LEU A 182 -2.97 -3.32 -12.58
CA LEU A 182 -2.63 -3.52 -14.00
C LEU A 182 -1.26 -2.90 -14.35
N HIS A 183 -0.96 -1.72 -13.80
CA HIS A 183 0.34 -1.07 -14.01
C HIS A 183 1.46 -1.90 -13.36
N MET A 184 1.23 -2.38 -12.13
CA MET A 184 2.13 -3.30 -11.45
C MET A 184 2.40 -4.58 -12.27
N ALA A 185 1.35 -5.21 -12.81
CA ALA A 185 1.49 -6.42 -13.62
C ALA A 185 2.28 -6.16 -14.91
N ARG A 186 2.08 -5.01 -15.56
CA ARG A 186 2.87 -4.60 -16.74
C ARG A 186 4.34 -4.38 -16.39
N LYS A 187 4.63 -3.70 -15.28
CA LYS A 187 6.02 -3.50 -14.79
C LYS A 187 6.72 -4.80 -14.47
N ALA A 188 6.01 -5.73 -13.84
CA ALA A 188 6.53 -7.06 -13.60
C ALA A 188 6.85 -7.82 -14.91
N LYS A 189 5.99 -7.73 -15.92
CA LYS A 189 6.28 -8.33 -17.23
C LYS A 189 7.52 -7.73 -17.90
N GLU A 190 7.70 -6.41 -17.84
CA GLU A 190 8.90 -5.72 -18.33
C GLU A 190 10.15 -6.25 -17.60
N PHE A 191 10.11 -6.26 -16.27
CA PHE A 191 11.20 -6.73 -15.41
C PHE A 191 11.64 -8.16 -15.75
N LEU A 192 10.71 -9.11 -15.93
CA LEU A 192 11.07 -10.51 -16.20
C LEU A 192 11.75 -10.72 -17.53
N ASN A 193 11.38 -9.94 -18.55
CA ASN A 193 12.03 -9.99 -19.85
C ASN A 193 13.52 -9.61 -19.74
N GLU A 194 13.88 -8.78 -18.76
CA GLU A 194 15.26 -8.39 -18.46
C GLU A 194 15.93 -9.37 -17.50
N TYR A 195 15.22 -9.79 -16.45
CA TYR A 195 15.70 -10.73 -15.44
C TYR A 195 16.09 -12.08 -16.06
N ASN A 196 15.24 -12.63 -16.94
CA ASN A 196 15.54 -13.87 -17.66
C ASN A 196 16.74 -13.74 -18.60
N LYS A 197 17.02 -12.55 -19.15
CA LYS A 197 18.24 -12.34 -19.95
C LYS A 197 19.49 -12.35 -19.07
N LYS A 198 19.41 -11.83 -17.84
CA LYS A 198 20.54 -11.77 -16.91
C LYS A 198 20.93 -13.13 -16.35
N ILE A 199 19.96 -14.02 -16.07
CA ILE A 199 20.23 -15.34 -15.48
C ILE A 199 20.72 -16.36 -16.51
N ASN A 200 20.39 -16.17 -17.79
CA ASN A 200 20.85 -17.03 -18.88
C ASN A 200 22.21 -16.61 -19.46
N LEU A 201 22.94 -15.70 -18.79
CA LEU A 201 24.31 -15.26 -19.09
C LEU A 201 25.27 -15.81 -18.02
#